data_AF-A0AAD1HSV0-F1
#
_entry.id   AF-A0AAD1HSV0-F1
#
_cell.length_a   1.000
_cell.length_b   1.000
_cell.length_c   1.000
_cell.angle_alpha   90.00
_cell.angle_beta   90.00
_cell.angle_gamma   90.00
#
_symmetry.space_group_name_H-M   'P 1'
#
loop_
_entity.id
_entity.type
_entity.pdbx_description
1 polymer ?
#
loop_
_entity_poly.entity_id
_entity_poly.type
_entity_poly.pdbx_seq_one_letter_code
_entity_poly.pdbx_strand_id
1 'polypeptide(L)'
;MYEWAGQRTGVEAYVEPETSVTPMTVVLVAADGEWTRRPADGAAGARRLGEELGIPVYDVQKVGYPQRMRDYDARRRIERRRQRDLEA
;
A
#
# COMPACT_ATOMS: atom_id res chain seq x y z
N MET A 1 -2.95 10.75 1.21
CA MET A 1 -1.94 9.90 0.53
C MET A 1 -0.59 10.58 0.56
N TYR A 2 -0.46 11.81 0.05
CA TYR A 2 0.76 12.63 0.19
C TYR A 2 1.20 12.81 1.63
N GLU A 3 0.30 13.23 2.53
CA GLU A 3 0.62 13.39 3.94
C GLU A 3 1.09 12.06 4.58
N TRP A 4 0.39 10.96 4.30
CA TRP A 4 0.77 9.63 4.78
C TRP A 4 2.17 9.24 4.30
N ALA A 5 2.48 9.48 3.03
CA ALA A 5 3.78 9.20 2.43
C ALA A 5 4.88 10.10 3.02
N GLY A 6 4.61 11.39 3.23
CA GLY A 6 5.56 12.35 3.79
C GLY A 6 5.91 12.10 5.27
N GLN A 7 5.06 11.39 6.01
CA GLN A 7 5.33 10.96 7.39
C GLN A 7 6.14 9.66 7.47
N ARG A 8 6.43 9.01 6.33
CA ARG A 8 7.03 7.67 6.27
C ARG A 8 8.27 7.67 5.39
N THR A 9 9.16 6.73 5.61
CA THR A 9 10.39 6.58 4.84
C THR A 9 10.35 5.32 3.99
N GLY A 10 11.13 5.31 2.90
CA GLY A 10 11.22 4.17 1.98
C GLY A 10 9.89 3.75 1.40
N VAL A 11 9.02 4.73 1.08
CA VAL A 11 7.70 4.48 0.51
C VAL A 11 7.85 4.05 -0.95
N GLU A 12 7.17 2.96 -1.30
CA GLU A 12 7.07 2.47 -2.67
C GLU A 12 5.59 2.35 -3.06
N ALA A 13 5.28 2.63 -4.33
CA ALA A 13 3.93 2.48 -4.86
C ALA A 13 3.79 1.18 -5.65
N TYR A 14 2.67 0.47 -5.42
CA TYR A 14 2.28 -0.74 -6.13
C TYR A 14 0.91 -0.50 -6.76
N VAL A 15 0.86 -0.59 -8.08
CA VAL A 15 -0.37 -0.42 -8.85
C VAL A 15 -1.05 -1.77 -8.98
N GLU A 16 -2.29 -1.82 -8.52
CA GLU A 16 -3.23 -2.89 -8.83
C GLU A 16 -3.97 -2.48 -10.10
N PRO A 17 -3.89 -3.26 -11.19
CA PRO A 17 -4.60 -2.94 -12.42
C PRO A 17 -6.11 -2.98 -12.21
N GLU A 18 -6.83 -2.25 -13.06
CA GLU A 18 -8.29 -2.32 -13.07
C GLU A 18 -8.77 -3.75 -13.39
N THR A 19 -9.90 -4.10 -12.80
CA THR A 19 -10.60 -5.35 -13.04
C THR A 19 -12.03 -5.03 -13.46
N SER A 20 -12.79 -6.04 -13.87
CA SER A 20 -14.21 -5.86 -14.25
C SER A 20 -15.09 -5.25 -13.16
N VAL A 21 -14.65 -5.30 -11.89
CA VAL A 21 -15.45 -4.85 -10.72
C VAL A 21 -14.74 -3.83 -9.84
N THR A 22 -13.45 -3.56 -10.05
CA THR A 22 -12.66 -2.64 -9.25
C THR A 22 -11.85 -1.74 -10.16
N PRO A 23 -11.91 -0.40 -10.01
CA PRO A 23 -11.04 0.49 -10.76
C PRO A 23 -9.57 0.27 -10.38
N MET A 24 -8.66 0.78 -11.19
CA MET A 24 -7.22 0.77 -10.87
C MET A 24 -6.99 1.38 -9.47
N THR A 25 -6.14 0.74 -8.66
CA THR A 25 -5.80 1.22 -7.32
C THR A 25 -4.29 1.31 -7.15
N VAL A 26 -3.84 2.20 -6.27
CA VAL A 26 -2.44 2.27 -5.83
C VAL A 26 -2.38 1.95 -4.35
N VAL A 27 -1.44 1.08 -4.01
CA VAL A 27 -1.03 0.74 -2.65
C VAL A 27 0.33 1.38 -2.40
N LEU A 28 0.43 2.25 -1.40
CA LEU A 28 1.72 2.71 -0.89
C LEU A 28 2.16 1.81 0.26
N VAL A 29 3.42 1.41 0.25
CA VAL A 29 4.02 0.57 1.29
C VAL A 29 5.30 1.23 1.79
N ALA A 30 5.33 1.57 3.07
CA ALA A 30 6.48 2.15 3.76
C ALA A 30 7.57 1.09 4.03
N ALA A 31 8.74 1.55 4.48
CA ALA A 31 9.89 0.68 4.78
C ALA A 31 9.60 -0.38 5.86
N ASP A 32 8.76 -0.07 6.85
CA ASP A 32 8.37 -0.96 7.94
C ASP A 32 7.24 -1.94 7.57
N GLY A 33 6.67 -1.78 6.38
CA GLY A 33 5.54 -2.54 5.87
C GLY A 33 4.16 -1.94 6.13
N GLU A 34 4.06 -0.80 6.82
CA GLU A 34 2.78 -0.09 6.90
C GLU A 34 2.32 0.31 5.49
N TRP A 35 1.03 0.21 5.24
CA TRP A 35 0.49 0.48 3.92
C TRP A 35 -0.83 1.24 3.94
N THR A 36 -1.10 1.96 2.85
CA THR A 36 -2.39 2.58 2.55
C THR A 36 -2.76 2.36 1.09
N ARG A 37 -4.06 2.28 0.78
CA ARG A 37 -4.56 2.02 -0.58
C ARG A 37 -5.64 3.02 -0.95
N ARG A 38 -5.58 3.53 -2.19
CA ARG A 38 -6.65 4.37 -2.79
C ARG A 38 -6.85 4.08 -4.27
N PRO A 39 -8.04 4.36 -4.83
CA PRO A 39 -8.24 4.39 -6.28
C PRO A 39 -7.23 5.31 -6.94
N ALA A 40 -6.65 4.83 -8.03
CA ALA A 40 -5.90 5.64 -8.96
C ALA A 40 -6.87 6.07 -10.06
N ASP A 41 -6.88 7.36 -10.40
CA ASP A 41 -7.66 7.91 -11.51
C ASP A 41 -7.06 7.44 -12.86
N GLY A 42 -7.04 6.12 -13.08
CA GLY A 42 -6.37 5.42 -14.16
C GLY A 42 -4.83 5.40 -14.05
N ALA A 43 -4.19 4.89 -15.11
CA ALA A 43 -2.74 4.76 -15.20
C ALA A 43 -2.01 6.11 -15.11
N ALA A 44 -2.61 7.18 -15.64
CA ALA A 44 -2.07 8.53 -15.56
C ALA A 44 -2.00 9.03 -14.11
N GLY A 45 -3.02 8.76 -13.29
CA GLY A 45 -3.04 9.10 -11.87
C GLY A 45 -1.95 8.38 -11.09
N ALA A 46 -1.78 7.07 -11.34
CA ALA A 46 -0.73 6.27 -10.70
C ALA A 46 0.68 6.78 -11.05
N ARG A 47 0.93 7.13 -12.32
CA ARG A 47 2.21 7.67 -12.76
C ARG A 47 2.49 9.04 -12.15
N ARG A 48 1.52 9.95 -12.22
CA ARG A 48 1.63 11.31 -11.67
C ARG A 48 1.93 11.29 -10.17
N LEU A 49 1.27 10.41 -9.43
CA LEU A 49 1.52 10.22 -8.00
C LEU A 49 2.98 9.85 -7.73
N GLY A 50 3.55 8.91 -8.48
CA GLY A 50 4.95 8.51 -8.35
C GLY A 50 5.91 9.66 -8.64
N GLU A 51 5.64 10.42 -9.70
CA GLU A 51 6.41 11.62 -10.09
C GLU A 51 6.36 12.70 -9.00
N GLU A 52 5.18 13.01 -8.46
CA GLU A 52 5.00 14.04 -7.43
C GLU A 52 5.60 13.65 -6.07
N LEU A 53 5.59 12.36 -5.73
CA LEU A 53 6.18 11.85 -4.48
C LEU A 53 7.65 11.49 -4.61
N GLY A 54 8.21 11.40 -5.83
CA GLY A 54 9.57 10.96 -6.07
C GLY A 54 9.84 9.51 -5.64
N ILE A 55 8.82 8.64 -5.71
CA ILE A 55 8.89 7.25 -5.26
C ILE A 55 8.82 6.26 -6.43
N PRO A 56 9.43 5.07 -6.31
CA PRO A 56 9.28 4.04 -7.33
C PRO A 56 7.84 3.53 -7.40
N VAL A 57 7.40 3.22 -8.62
CA VAL A 57 6.06 2.68 -8.92
C VAL A 57 6.23 1.33 -9.61
N TYR A 58 5.59 0.31 -9.05
CA TYR A 58 5.64 -1.06 -9.57
C TYR A 58 4.24 -1.57 -9.93
N ASP A 59 4.18 -2.50 -10.87
CA ASP A 59 2.97 -3.26 -11.18
C ASP A 59 2.91 -4.50 -10.28
N VAL A 60 1.89 -4.58 -9.43
CA VAL A 60 1.76 -5.67 -8.46
C VAL A 60 1.60 -7.04 -9.14
N GLN A 61 1.08 -7.12 -10.36
CA GLN A 61 0.97 -8.40 -11.07
C GLN A 61 2.33 -8.92 -11.51
N LYS A 62 3.31 -8.04 -11.67
CA LYS A 62 4.68 -8.39 -12.09
C LYS A 62 5.57 -8.71 -10.91
N VAL A 63 5.54 -7.90 -9.87
CA VAL A 63 6.46 -8.03 -8.72
C VAL A 63 5.84 -8.67 -7.49
N GLY A 64 4.51 -8.77 -7.45
CA GLY A 64 3.77 -9.18 -6.26
C GLY A 64 3.76 -8.12 -5.16
N TYR A 65 3.07 -8.43 -4.07
CA TYR A 65 3.13 -7.62 -2.86
C TYR A 65 4.44 -7.84 -2.11
N PRO A 66 5.08 -6.78 -1.59
CA PRO A 66 6.35 -6.92 -0.89
C PRO A 66 6.17 -7.67 0.43
N GLN A 67 7.18 -8.46 0.81
CA GLN A 67 7.14 -9.28 2.02
C GLN A 67 6.88 -8.45 3.29
N ARG A 68 7.46 -7.25 3.37
CA ARG A 68 7.27 -6.33 4.52
C ARG A 68 5.80 -5.96 4.77
N MET A 69 4.99 -5.81 3.71
CA MET A 69 3.54 -5.56 3.84
C MET A 69 2.82 -6.76 4.46
N ARG A 70 3.18 -7.97 4.02
CA ARG A 70 2.62 -9.22 4.57
C ARG A 70 2.98 -9.40 6.04
N ASP A 71 4.22 -9.11 6.39
CA ASP A 71 4.71 -9.19 7.77
C ASP A 71 4.02 -8.14 8.67
N TYR A 72 3.77 -6.94 8.15
CA TYR A 72 2.97 -5.92 8.84
C TYR A 72 1.54 -6.41 9.11
N ASP A 73 0.86 -6.96 8.10
CA ASP A 73 -0.50 -7.49 8.26
C ASP A 73 -0.57 -8.67 9.23
N ALA A 74 0.45 -9.54 9.24
CA ALA A 74 0.57 -10.65 10.18
C ALA A 74 0.71 -10.14 11.62
N ARG A 75 1.61 -9.18 11.87
CA ARG A 75 1.79 -8.53 13.18
C ARG A 75 0.49 -7.91 13.67
N ARG A 76 -0.15 -7.08 12.84
CA ARG A 76 -1.41 -6.39 13.16
C ARG A 76 -2.56 -7.35 13.42
N ARG A 77 -2.58 -8.51 12.78
CA ARG A 77 -3.57 -9.57 13.03
C ARG A 77 -3.39 -10.18 14.42
N ILE A 78 -2.16 -10.47 14.82
CA ILE A 78 -1.84 -11.01 16.15
C ILE A 78 -2.20 -9.99 17.23
N GLU A 79 -1.84 -8.72 17.03
CA GLU A 79 -2.18 -7.63 17.95
C GLU A 79 -3.68 -7.47 18.13
N ARG A 80 -4.44 -7.41 17.02
CA ARG A 80 -5.91 -7.33 17.08
C ARG A 80 -6.54 -8.52 17.79
N ARG A 81 -5.98 -9.72 17.63
CA ARG A 81 -6.45 -10.92 18.34
C ARG A 81 -6.20 -10.78 19.84
N ARG A 82 -4.98 -10.42 20.24
CA ARG A 82 -4.64 -10.19 21.65
C ARG A 82 -5.50 -9.12 22.28
N GLN A 83 -5.76 -8.01 21.58
CA GLN A 83 -6.63 -6.94 22.08
C GLN A 83 -8.05 -7.46 22.35
N ARG A 84 -8.61 -8.24 21.43
CA ARG A 84 -9.93 -8.86 21.61
C ARG A 84 -9.97 -9.83 22.79
N ASP A 85 -8.91 -10.63 22.97
CA ASP A 85 -8.83 -11.59 24.07
C ASP A 85 -8.67 -10.89 25.43
N LEU A 86 -8.09 -9.68 25.48
CA LEU A 86 -7.98 -8.87 26.69
C LEU A 86 -9.28 -8.11 27.04
N GLU A 87 -10.11 -7.81 26.04
CA GLU A 87 -11.39 -7.12 26.19
C GLU A 87 -12.57 -8.06 26.49
N ALA A 88 -12.36 -9.38 26.42
CA ALA A 88 -13.36 -10.43 26.66
C ALA A 88 -13.31 -10.98 28.09
#